data_AF-A0A2E8WPH7-F1
#
_entry.id   AF-A0A2E8WPH7-F1
#
_cell.length_a   1.000
_cell.length_b   1.000
_cell.length_c   1.000
_cell.angle_alpha   90.00
_cell.angle_beta   90.00
_cell.angle_gamma   90.00
#
_symmetry.space_group_name_H-M   'P 1'
#
loop_
_entity.id
_entity.type
_entity.pdbx_description
1 polymer ?
#
loop_
_entity_poly.entity_id
_entity_poly.type
_entity_poly.pdbx_seq_one_letter_code
_entity_poly.pdbx_strand_id
1 'polypeptide(L)'
;MMIAPFTNQAVAKQAGRSSGARSLMLFSWLQRILPMHLLSRCVGFFARSTLSLVRIPLISSFKAYFKVDLTIAERENVSDYASFNDFFTRALKPGLRIPSGTLSAPADGMVSAAGQVEQGIMLQAKGQSFEIADLLGDANHPFQTGSYITTYLSPKDYHRVHFPCDAKLETSTYIPGTLFSVNAQTSQHIPRLFARNERL
;
A
#
# COMPACT_ATOMS: atom_id res chain seq x y z
N MET A 1 22.02 -9.60 18.23
CA MET A 1 22.42 -8.34 17.55
C MET A 1 21.63 -7.22 18.18
N MET A 2 22.28 -6.38 18.98
CA MET A 2 21.65 -5.41 19.89
C MET A 2 21.07 -4.23 19.10
N ILE A 3 19.80 -3.91 19.32
CA ILE A 3 19.12 -2.73 18.77
C ILE A 3 19.26 -1.62 19.82
N ALA A 4 20.05 -0.60 19.51
CA ALA A 4 20.14 0.62 20.31
C ALA A 4 18.86 1.47 20.15
N PRO A 5 18.44 2.22 21.19
CA PRO A 5 17.23 3.03 21.15
C PRO A 5 17.45 4.26 20.25
N PHE A 6 16.54 4.47 19.29
CA PHE A 6 16.50 5.68 18.48
C PHE A 6 16.01 6.85 19.35
N THR A 7 16.94 7.74 19.69
CA THR A 7 16.65 9.01 20.36
C THR A 7 16.00 10.00 19.41
N ASN A 8 14.94 10.62 19.93
CA ASN A 8 14.05 11.54 19.26
C ASN A 8 14.70 12.94 19.20
N GLN A 9 15.54 13.22 18.20
CA GLN A 9 16.08 14.57 17.97
C GLN A 9 16.52 14.77 16.51
N ALA A 10 15.55 15.03 15.64
CA ALA A 10 15.76 15.85 14.45
C ALA A 10 14.41 16.38 13.97
N VAL A 11 14.44 17.57 13.36
CA VAL A 11 13.30 18.28 12.74
C VAL A 11 12.54 19.22 13.69
N ALA A 12 13.27 20.11 14.35
CA ALA A 12 12.82 21.48 14.58
C ALA A 12 13.58 22.40 13.60
N LYS A 13 12.97 22.70 12.44
CA LYS A 13 13.11 23.94 11.64
C LYS A 13 12.50 23.75 10.25
N GLN A 14 11.26 24.19 10.10
CA GLN A 14 10.78 24.98 8.95
C GLN A 14 9.33 25.41 9.21
N ALA A 15 9.18 26.42 10.06
CA ALA A 15 7.97 27.23 10.09
C ALA A 15 8.05 28.23 8.93
N GLY A 16 7.11 28.13 7.99
CA GLY A 16 6.93 29.13 6.94
C GLY A 16 6.44 28.57 5.60
N ARG A 17 5.13 28.33 5.48
CA ARG A 17 4.35 28.57 4.24
C ARG A 17 2.85 28.27 4.46
N SER A 18 2.07 29.33 4.60
CA SER A 18 0.60 29.35 4.65
C SER A 18 -0.09 28.90 3.34
N SER A 19 0.66 28.42 2.34
CA SER A 19 0.15 27.96 1.05
C SER A 19 -0.29 26.48 1.04
N GLY A 20 0.15 25.66 2.00
CA GLY A 20 -0.18 24.23 2.06
C GLY A 20 -1.62 23.92 2.47
N ALA A 21 -2.17 24.68 3.42
CA ALA A 21 -3.49 24.41 3.98
C ALA A 21 -4.63 24.60 2.96
N ARG A 22 -4.54 25.63 2.11
CA ARG A 22 -5.53 25.88 1.04
C ARG A 22 -5.46 24.81 -0.06
N SER A 23 -4.27 24.34 -0.40
CA SER A 23 -4.07 23.23 -1.36
C SER A 23 -4.62 21.91 -0.82
N LEU A 24 -4.40 21.61 0.47
CA LEU A 24 -4.98 20.43 1.13
C LEU A 24 -6.51 20.50 1.24
N MET A 25 -7.06 21.67 1.58
CA MET A 25 -8.52 21.87 1.63
C MET A 25 -9.12 21.72 0.24
N LEU A 26 -8.53 22.34 -0.79
CA LEU A 26 -8.99 22.21 -2.18
C LEU A 26 -8.91 20.76 -2.67
N PHE A 27 -7.82 20.04 -2.37
CA PHE A 27 -7.67 18.61 -2.69
C PHE A 27 -8.73 17.75 -2.00
N SER A 28 -8.98 17.98 -0.71
CA SER A 28 -10.01 17.28 0.07
C SER A 28 -11.43 17.59 -0.42
N TRP A 29 -11.70 18.84 -0.82
CA TRP A 29 -12.97 19.26 -1.41
C TRP A 29 -13.17 18.66 -2.82
N LEU A 30 -12.12 18.61 -3.64
CA LEU A 30 -12.15 17.99 -4.97
C LEU A 30 -12.49 16.50 -4.87
N GLN A 31 -11.89 15.78 -3.92
CA GLN A 31 -12.19 14.37 -3.64
C GLN A 31 -13.65 14.13 -3.25
N ARG A 32 -14.33 15.13 -2.68
CA ARG A 32 -15.73 15.03 -2.23
C ARG A 32 -16.74 15.25 -3.36
N ILE A 33 -16.36 15.98 -4.40
CA ILE A 33 -17.21 16.29 -5.58
C ILE A 33 -16.93 15.31 -6.73
N LEU A 34 -15.69 14.83 -6.84
CA LEU A 34 -15.30 13.86 -7.85
C LEU A 34 -16.07 12.54 -7.61
N PRO A 35 -16.82 12.02 -8.59
CA PRO A 35 -17.54 10.77 -8.42
C PRO A 35 -16.52 9.62 -8.38
N MET A 36 -15.94 9.38 -7.21
CA MET A 36 -14.82 8.44 -7.01
C MET A 36 -15.16 7.04 -7.49
N HIS A 37 -16.43 6.62 -7.40
CA HIS A 37 -16.89 5.35 -7.96
C HIS A 37 -16.91 5.35 -9.50
N LEU A 38 -17.34 6.43 -10.15
CA LEU A 38 -17.30 6.53 -11.61
C LEU A 38 -15.86 6.62 -12.12
N LEU A 39 -15.01 7.40 -11.44
CA LEU A 39 -13.60 7.48 -11.76
C LEU A 39 -12.91 6.12 -11.58
N SER A 40 -13.17 5.43 -10.47
CA SER A 40 -12.66 4.07 -10.22
C SER A 40 -13.12 3.10 -11.33
N ARG A 41 -14.38 3.18 -11.76
CA ARG A 41 -14.90 2.37 -12.88
C ARG A 41 -14.23 2.71 -14.21
N CYS A 42 -14.04 3.98 -14.52
CA CYS A 42 -13.36 4.43 -15.73
C CYS A 42 -11.88 3.99 -15.73
N VAL A 43 -11.16 4.24 -14.64
CA VAL A 43 -9.78 3.79 -14.46
C VAL A 43 -9.70 2.27 -14.58
N GLY A 44 -10.60 1.53 -13.94
CA GLY A 44 -10.66 0.07 -14.05
C GLY A 44 -10.97 -0.41 -15.46
N PHE A 45 -11.84 0.28 -16.19
CA PHE A 45 -12.15 -0.02 -17.60
C PHE A 45 -10.92 0.19 -18.49
N PHE A 46 -10.26 1.35 -18.41
CA PHE A 46 -9.03 1.62 -19.16
C PHE A 46 -7.89 0.69 -18.75
N ALA A 47 -7.78 0.37 -17.46
CA ALA A 47 -6.72 -0.48 -16.95
C ALA A 47 -6.84 -1.94 -17.42
N ARG A 48 -8.06 -2.40 -17.70
CA ARG A 48 -8.35 -3.71 -18.32
C ARG A 48 -8.36 -3.69 -19.84
N SER A 49 -8.30 -2.52 -20.47
CA SER A 49 -8.33 -2.41 -21.92
C SER A 49 -7.13 -3.10 -22.54
N THR A 50 -7.39 -3.94 -23.55
CA THR A 50 -6.37 -4.65 -24.32
C THR A 50 -6.00 -3.93 -25.61
N LEU A 51 -6.69 -2.82 -25.93
CA LEU A 51 -6.42 -2.01 -27.11
C LEU A 51 -5.03 -1.37 -27.00
N SER A 52 -4.16 -1.64 -27.98
CA SER A 52 -2.77 -1.15 -28.02
C SER A 52 -2.68 0.37 -27.89
N LEU A 53 -3.56 1.10 -28.59
CA LEU A 53 -3.65 2.56 -28.56
C LEU A 53 -4.01 3.14 -27.19
N VAL A 54 -4.57 2.32 -26.29
CA VAL A 54 -4.92 2.73 -24.92
C VAL A 54 -3.84 2.25 -23.95
N ARG A 55 -3.52 0.95 -23.96
CA ARG A 55 -2.65 0.34 -22.94
C ARG A 55 -1.20 0.80 -23.06
N ILE A 56 -0.66 0.95 -24.28
CA ILE A 56 0.75 1.30 -24.49
C ILE A 56 1.06 2.70 -23.96
N PRO A 57 0.32 3.77 -24.32
CA PRO A 57 0.59 5.08 -23.76
C PRO A 57 0.36 5.10 -22.24
N LEU A 58 -0.71 4.45 -21.76
CA LEU A 58 -1.01 4.39 -20.32
C LEU A 58 0.14 3.77 -19.51
N ILE A 59 0.62 2.60 -19.91
CA ILE A 59 1.74 1.91 -19.25
C ILE A 59 3.02 2.74 -19.38
N SER A 60 3.31 3.29 -20.56
CA SER A 60 4.53 4.07 -20.80
C SER A 60 4.57 5.34 -19.94
N SER A 61 3.46 6.07 -19.88
CA SER A 61 3.33 7.26 -19.03
C SER A 61 3.48 6.92 -17.55
N PHE A 62 2.85 5.82 -17.09
CA PHE A 62 2.98 5.37 -15.70
C PHE A 62 4.41 4.97 -15.36
N LYS A 63 5.05 4.17 -16.22
CA LYS A 63 6.46 3.76 -16.07
C LYS A 63 7.38 4.96 -15.96
N ALA A 64 7.20 5.97 -16.83
CA ALA A 64 8.02 7.18 -16.83
C ALA A 64 7.80 8.02 -15.56
N TYR A 65 6.54 8.21 -15.17
CA TYR A 65 6.19 9.03 -14.01
C TYR A 65 6.67 8.42 -12.68
N PHE A 66 6.38 7.13 -12.45
CA PHE A 66 6.76 6.43 -11.22
C PHE A 66 8.18 5.84 -11.26
N LYS A 67 8.87 5.96 -12.40
CA LYS A 67 10.21 5.39 -12.64
C LYS A 67 10.24 3.89 -12.36
N VAL A 68 9.28 3.17 -12.95
CA VAL A 68 9.20 1.71 -12.84
C VAL A 68 10.37 1.06 -13.55
N ASP A 69 11.14 0.28 -12.81
CA ASP A 69 12.23 -0.53 -13.37
C ASP A 69 11.66 -1.83 -13.96
N LEU A 70 11.77 -1.94 -15.29
CA LEU A 70 11.38 -3.14 -16.03
C LEU A 70 12.55 -4.10 -16.27
N THR A 71 13.80 -3.71 -15.99
CA THR A 71 14.97 -4.57 -16.19
C THR A 71 14.98 -5.77 -15.24
N ILE A 72 14.27 -5.66 -14.12
CA ILE A 72 14.05 -6.73 -13.14
C ILE A 72 12.77 -7.54 -13.41
N ALA A 73 11.91 -7.08 -14.31
CA ALA A 73 10.67 -7.75 -14.65
C ALA A 73 10.94 -8.94 -15.59
N GLU A 74 10.11 -9.98 -15.51
CA GLU A 74 10.18 -11.11 -16.43
C GLU A 74 9.92 -10.69 -17.89
N ARG A 75 9.05 -9.70 -18.08
CA ARG A 75 8.76 -9.04 -19.37
C ARG A 75 9.28 -7.61 -19.34
N GLU A 76 10.33 -7.33 -20.09
CA GLU A 76 10.98 -6.02 -20.05
C GLU A 76 10.32 -4.99 -20.96
N ASN A 77 9.60 -5.42 -22.00
CA ASN A 77 8.99 -4.49 -22.96
C ASN A 77 7.55 -4.16 -22.57
N VAL A 78 7.17 -2.89 -22.74
CA VAL A 78 5.80 -2.41 -22.50
C VAL A 78 4.78 -3.11 -23.39
N SER A 79 5.17 -3.48 -24.62
CA SER A 79 4.32 -4.18 -25.59
C SER A 79 3.86 -5.56 -25.13
N ASP A 80 4.63 -6.21 -24.25
CA ASP A 80 4.45 -7.60 -23.82
C ASP A 80 3.31 -7.75 -22.79
N TYR A 81 2.79 -6.61 -22.30
CA TYR A 81 1.70 -6.56 -21.35
C TYR A 81 0.35 -6.44 -22.06
N ALA A 82 -0.58 -7.32 -21.70
CA ALA A 82 -1.90 -7.38 -22.31
C ALA A 82 -2.79 -6.19 -21.94
N SER A 83 -2.56 -5.61 -20.77
CA SER A 83 -3.31 -4.47 -20.21
C SER A 83 -2.48 -3.76 -19.13
N PHE A 84 -2.97 -2.64 -18.59
CA PHE A 84 -2.31 -1.98 -17.46
C PHE A 84 -2.32 -2.85 -16.20
N ASN A 85 -3.41 -3.58 -15.92
CA ASN A 85 -3.47 -4.48 -14.77
C ASN A 85 -2.41 -5.59 -14.85
N ASP A 86 -2.19 -6.13 -16.05
CA ASP A 86 -1.14 -7.12 -16.31
C ASP A 86 0.27 -6.53 -16.06
N PHE A 87 0.50 -5.28 -16.46
CA PHE A 87 1.73 -4.55 -16.13
C PHE A 87 1.87 -4.25 -14.63
N PHE A 88 0.80 -3.82 -13.96
CA PHE A 88 0.82 -3.46 -12.55
C PHE A 88 1.12 -4.68 -11.67
N THR A 89 0.60 -5.85 -12.07
CA THR A 89 0.84 -7.15 -11.45
C THR A 89 1.95 -7.96 -12.13
N ARG A 90 2.88 -7.30 -12.85
CA ARG A 90 4.01 -7.95 -13.55
C ARG A 90 4.78 -8.91 -12.65
N ALA A 91 5.27 -10.01 -13.23
CA ALA A 91 6.20 -10.92 -12.56
C ALA A 91 7.63 -10.36 -12.57
N LEU A 92 8.41 -10.69 -11.54
CA LEU A 92 9.85 -10.44 -11.50
C LEU A 92 10.60 -11.63 -12.10
N LYS A 93 11.82 -11.40 -12.59
CA LYS A 93 12.70 -12.50 -13.03
C LYS A 93 12.91 -13.51 -11.89
N PRO A 94 12.96 -14.82 -12.21
CA PRO A 94 13.25 -15.85 -11.22
C PRO A 94 14.55 -15.59 -10.47
N GLY A 95 14.60 -15.93 -9.18
CA GLY A 95 15.81 -15.81 -8.36
C GLY A 95 16.11 -14.40 -7.84
N LEU A 96 15.35 -13.36 -8.20
CA LEU A 96 15.57 -12.00 -7.68
C LEU A 96 15.09 -11.79 -6.24
N ARG A 97 14.18 -12.64 -5.75
CA ARG A 97 13.62 -12.61 -4.40
C ARG A 97 13.68 -14.02 -3.83
N ILE A 98 14.81 -14.37 -3.22
CA ILE A 98 15.01 -15.66 -2.58
C ILE A 98 14.62 -15.49 -1.10
N PRO A 99 13.64 -16.24 -0.58
CA PRO A 99 13.33 -16.22 0.84
C PRO A 99 14.56 -16.54 1.68
N SER A 100 14.76 -15.82 2.77
CA SER A 100 15.91 -16.00 3.66
C SER A 100 15.48 -15.98 5.12
N GLY A 101 16.03 -16.92 5.91
CA GLY A 101 15.72 -17.03 7.34
C GLY A 101 14.33 -17.62 7.61
N THR A 102 13.85 -17.45 8.84
CA THR A 102 12.57 -18.01 9.30
C THR A 102 11.35 -17.24 8.77
N LEU A 103 11.50 -15.93 8.57
CA LEU A 103 10.47 -15.04 8.06
C LEU A 103 11.07 -14.11 7.01
N SER A 104 10.50 -14.12 5.81
CA SER A 104 10.84 -13.21 4.72
C SER A 104 9.80 -12.10 4.59
N ALA A 105 10.22 -10.98 3.97
CA ALA A 105 9.27 -9.91 3.66
C ALA A 105 8.24 -10.42 2.64
N PRO A 106 6.93 -10.25 2.91
CA PRO A 106 5.88 -10.77 2.02
C PRO A 106 5.72 -9.94 0.73
N ALA A 107 6.24 -8.72 0.68
CA ALA A 107 6.13 -7.84 -0.48
C ALA A 107 7.29 -6.84 -0.56
N ASP A 108 7.57 -6.35 -1.77
CA ASP A 108 8.46 -5.21 -1.98
C ASP A 108 7.77 -3.92 -1.51
N GLY A 109 8.46 -3.08 -0.74
CA GLY A 109 7.89 -1.82 -0.29
C GLY A 109 8.66 -1.19 0.85
N MET A 110 7.99 -0.31 1.60
CA MET A 110 8.55 0.38 2.75
C MET A 110 7.77 0.04 4.02
N VAL A 111 8.48 -0.29 5.10
CA VAL A 111 7.85 -0.44 6.42
C VAL A 111 7.32 0.91 6.87
N SER A 112 6.00 1.02 6.96
CA SER A 112 5.30 2.25 7.38
C SER A 112 5.07 2.30 8.89
N ALA A 113 4.93 1.14 9.53
CA ALA A 113 4.87 0.98 10.98
C ALA A 113 5.27 -0.45 11.34
N ALA A 114 5.85 -0.65 12.52
CA ALA A 114 6.10 -1.94 13.13
C ALA A 114 6.15 -1.76 14.65
N GLY A 115 5.73 -2.78 15.40
CA GLY A 115 5.69 -2.68 16.86
C GLY A 115 5.05 -3.89 17.53
N GLN A 116 4.75 -3.73 18.82
CA GLN A 116 4.01 -4.71 19.60
C GLN A 116 2.51 -4.38 19.60
N VAL A 117 1.72 -5.44 19.67
CA VAL A 117 0.30 -5.42 19.95
C VAL A 117 0.14 -5.64 21.44
N GLU A 118 -0.60 -4.75 22.09
CA GLU A 118 -0.92 -4.85 23.51
C GLU A 118 -2.44 -4.73 23.67
N GLN A 119 -3.07 -5.72 24.30
CA GLN A 119 -4.52 -5.76 24.53
C GLN A 119 -5.34 -5.57 23.23
N GLY A 120 -4.88 -6.19 22.14
CA GLY A 120 -5.53 -6.12 20.83
C GLY A 120 -5.36 -4.76 20.12
N ILE A 121 -4.56 -3.84 20.65
CA ILE A 121 -4.34 -2.51 20.08
C ILE A 121 -2.99 -2.48 19.35
N MET A 122 -2.99 -1.94 18.12
CA MET A 122 -1.78 -1.67 17.35
C MET A 122 -1.59 -0.17 17.10
N LEU A 123 -0.33 0.29 17.17
CA LEU A 123 0.02 1.70 16.98
C LEU A 123 0.41 1.99 15.52
N GLN A 124 -0.41 2.76 14.81
CA GLN A 124 -0.07 3.26 13.48
C GLN A 124 0.84 4.51 13.56
N ALA A 125 1.41 4.87 12.42
CA ALA A 125 2.21 6.08 12.24
C ALA A 125 1.54 7.34 12.86
N LYS A 126 2.36 8.19 13.48
CA LYS A 126 1.96 9.46 14.12
C LYS A 126 0.90 9.34 15.22
N GLY A 127 0.99 8.31 16.05
CA GLY A 127 0.23 8.23 17.31
C GLY A 127 -1.24 7.85 17.16
N GLN A 128 -1.64 7.36 15.98
CA GLN A 128 -2.97 6.81 15.79
C GLN A 128 -2.94 5.33 16.14
N SER A 129 -3.67 4.91 17.16
CA SER A 129 -3.89 3.49 17.44
C SER A 129 -5.25 3.04 16.88
N PHE A 130 -5.38 1.74 16.60
CA PHE A 130 -6.68 1.12 16.36
C PHE A 130 -6.70 -0.32 16.88
N GLU A 131 -7.90 -0.82 17.15
CA GLU A 131 -8.11 -2.19 17.60
C GLU A 131 -7.97 -3.16 16.43
N ILE A 132 -7.34 -4.29 16.66
CA ILE A 132 -7.22 -5.35 15.66
C ILE A 132 -8.59 -5.91 15.30
N ALA A 133 -9.55 -5.92 16.23
CA ALA A 133 -10.94 -6.27 15.95
C ALA A 133 -11.55 -5.41 14.83
N ASP A 134 -11.27 -4.09 14.83
CA ASP A 134 -11.70 -3.17 13.77
C ASP A 134 -11.07 -3.54 12.41
N LEU A 135 -9.83 -4.03 12.42
CA LEU A 135 -9.11 -4.46 11.21
C LEU A 135 -9.61 -5.82 10.70
N LEU A 136 -9.83 -6.79 11.59
CA LEU A 136 -10.24 -8.15 11.22
C LEU A 136 -11.75 -8.30 11.04
N GLY A 137 -12.54 -7.32 11.49
CA GLY A 137 -14.00 -7.44 11.51
C GLY A 137 -14.49 -8.54 12.46
N ASP A 138 -13.66 -8.98 13.40
CA ASP A 138 -13.92 -10.07 14.33
C ASP A 138 -13.38 -9.72 15.72
N ALA A 139 -14.26 -9.65 16.72
CA ALA A 139 -13.90 -9.35 18.10
C ALA A 139 -13.27 -10.55 18.83
N ASN A 140 -13.43 -11.78 18.34
CA ASN A 140 -12.94 -13.00 18.98
C ASN A 140 -11.53 -13.41 18.48
N HIS A 141 -10.81 -12.49 17.84
CA HIS A 141 -9.51 -12.78 17.25
C HIS A 141 -8.44 -13.17 18.31
N PRO A 142 -7.49 -14.05 17.97
CA PRO A 142 -6.46 -14.50 18.92
C PRO A 142 -5.33 -13.48 19.15
N PHE A 143 -5.22 -12.46 18.28
CA PHE A 143 -4.11 -11.48 18.28
C PHE A 143 -4.20 -10.40 19.38
N GLN A 144 -4.35 -10.80 20.64
CA GLN A 144 -4.41 -9.88 21.78
C GLN A 144 -3.03 -9.34 22.17
N THR A 145 -1.99 -10.14 21.94
CA THR A 145 -0.58 -9.75 22.12
C THR A 145 0.25 -10.34 20.99
N GLY A 146 1.35 -9.68 20.63
CA GLY A 146 2.22 -10.14 19.54
C GLY A 146 2.92 -8.99 18.86
N SER A 147 3.49 -9.22 17.68
CA SER A 147 4.15 -8.18 16.89
C SER A 147 3.43 -7.96 15.57
N TYR A 148 3.44 -6.72 15.07
CA TYR A 148 2.89 -6.37 13.77
C TYR A 148 3.90 -5.61 12.91
N ILE A 149 3.68 -5.67 11.61
CA ILE A 149 4.37 -4.89 10.61
C ILE A 149 3.36 -4.42 9.55
N THR A 150 3.46 -3.17 9.15
CA THR A 150 2.63 -2.58 8.10
C THR A 150 3.52 -2.11 6.97
N THR A 151 3.45 -2.78 5.83
CA THR A 151 4.27 -2.48 4.64
C THR A 151 3.43 -1.71 3.62
N TYR A 152 3.97 -0.59 3.14
CA TYR A 152 3.38 0.21 2.09
C TYR A 152 4.05 -0.12 0.75
N LEU A 153 3.24 -0.52 -0.23
CA LEU A 153 3.65 -0.73 -1.62
C LEU A 153 3.39 0.56 -2.38
N SER A 154 4.44 1.21 -2.86
CA SER A 154 4.33 2.38 -3.71
C SER A 154 3.98 1.98 -5.15
N PRO A 155 3.40 2.87 -5.96
CA PRO A 155 2.95 2.53 -7.32
C PRO A 155 4.05 1.97 -8.25
N LYS A 156 5.34 2.20 -7.96
CA LYS A 156 6.45 1.63 -8.73
C LYS A 156 6.83 0.20 -8.35
N ASP A 157 6.45 -0.24 -7.15
CA ASP A 157 6.92 -1.49 -6.57
C ASP A 157 6.27 -2.68 -7.28
N TYR A 158 6.71 -3.88 -6.88
CA TYR A 158 6.13 -5.13 -7.33
C TYR A 158 4.86 -5.44 -6.51
N HIS A 159 3.70 -5.54 -7.17
CA HIS A 159 2.38 -5.62 -6.52
C HIS A 159 1.84 -7.05 -6.44
N ARG A 160 2.70 -8.04 -6.20
CA ARG A 160 2.23 -9.36 -5.73
C ARG A 160 2.74 -9.57 -4.32
N VAL A 161 1.87 -10.11 -3.47
CA VAL A 161 2.16 -10.46 -2.08
C VAL A 161 2.40 -11.97 -2.01
N HIS A 162 3.42 -12.35 -1.27
CA HIS A 162 3.88 -13.73 -1.07
C HIS A 162 3.73 -14.12 0.40
N PHE A 163 3.66 -15.42 0.66
CA PHE A 163 3.73 -15.91 2.02
C PHE A 163 5.11 -15.62 2.63
N PRO A 164 5.18 -15.11 3.87
CA PRO A 164 6.46 -14.79 4.52
C PRO A 164 7.22 -16.03 4.98
N CYS A 165 6.56 -17.17 5.09
CA CYS A 165 7.09 -18.48 5.47
C CYS A 165 6.17 -19.59 4.96
N ASP A 166 6.56 -20.86 5.16
CA ASP A 166 5.67 -22.00 4.92
C ASP A 166 4.42 -21.88 5.80
N ALA A 167 3.24 -21.89 5.17
CA ALA A 167 1.97 -21.68 5.83
C ALA A 167 0.86 -22.50 5.18
N LYS A 168 -0.20 -22.79 5.95
CA LYS A 168 -1.45 -23.34 5.45
C LYS A 168 -2.52 -22.26 5.52
N LEU A 169 -3.21 -22.02 4.40
CA LEU A 169 -4.36 -21.11 4.39
C LEU A 169 -5.51 -21.73 5.18
N GLU A 170 -5.92 -21.08 6.27
CA GLU A 170 -7.07 -21.51 7.08
C GLU A 170 -8.34 -20.73 6.73
N THR A 171 -8.23 -19.41 6.64
CA THR A 171 -9.36 -18.50 6.38
C THR A 171 -8.95 -17.34 5.47
N SER A 172 -9.94 -16.74 4.81
CA SER A 172 -9.81 -15.49 4.07
C SER A 172 -11.15 -14.76 4.19
N THR A 173 -11.10 -13.49 4.59
CA THR A 173 -12.31 -12.73 4.95
C THR A 173 -12.30 -11.40 4.20
N TYR A 174 -13.18 -11.30 3.20
CA TYR A 174 -13.40 -10.03 2.52
C TYR A 174 -14.23 -9.08 3.39
N ILE A 175 -13.73 -7.86 3.60
CA ILE A 175 -14.41 -6.81 4.35
C ILE A 175 -14.62 -5.60 3.44
N PRO A 176 -15.88 -5.27 3.08
CA PRO A 176 -16.17 -4.11 2.25
C PRO A 176 -15.85 -2.82 3.00
N GLY A 177 -15.46 -1.77 2.27
CA GLY A 177 -15.10 -0.50 2.88
C GLY A 177 -14.93 0.63 1.88
N THR A 178 -14.30 1.70 2.32
CA THR A 178 -13.95 2.85 1.48
C THR A 178 -12.73 2.56 0.61
N LEU A 179 -12.51 3.37 -0.42
CA LEU A 179 -11.32 3.31 -1.28
C LEU A 179 -10.48 4.58 -1.09
N PHE A 180 -10.15 4.92 0.16
CA PHE A 180 -9.21 6.01 0.40
C PHE A 180 -7.83 5.62 -0.13
N SER A 181 -7.16 6.54 -0.84
CA SER A 181 -5.76 6.32 -1.23
C SER A 181 -4.92 6.11 0.02
N VAL A 182 -4.18 5.00 0.06
CA VAL A 182 -3.18 4.75 1.10
C VAL A 182 -1.88 5.37 0.60
N ASN A 183 -1.44 6.44 1.25
CA ASN A 183 -0.13 7.03 1.03
C ASN A 183 0.34 7.65 2.36
N ALA A 184 1.62 8.00 2.45
CA ALA A 184 2.20 8.50 3.70
C ALA A 184 1.42 9.69 4.28
N GLN A 185 0.85 10.55 3.44
CA GLN A 185 0.09 11.72 3.89
C GLN A 185 -1.32 11.33 4.38
N THR A 186 -2.06 10.48 3.64
CA THR A 186 -3.42 10.09 4.05
C THR A 186 -3.41 9.19 5.28
N SER A 187 -2.46 8.26 5.39
CA SER A 187 -2.30 7.37 6.56
C SER A 187 -2.00 8.12 7.86
N GLN A 188 -1.60 9.39 7.78
CA GLN A 188 -1.31 10.23 8.94
C GLN A 188 -2.49 11.12 9.37
N HIS A 189 -3.48 11.33 8.49
CA HIS A 189 -4.55 12.30 8.71
C HIS A 189 -5.94 11.65 8.72
N ILE A 190 -6.10 10.47 8.14
CA ILE A 190 -7.37 9.75 8.16
C ILE A 190 -7.35 8.74 9.31
N PRO A 191 -8.13 8.96 10.38
CA PRO A 191 -8.19 8.03 11.50
C PRO A 191 -8.75 6.68 11.03
N ARG A 192 -8.13 5.61 11.52
CA ARG A 192 -8.53 4.22 11.22
C ARG A 192 -8.58 3.91 9.72
N LEU A 193 -7.69 4.51 8.93
CA LEU A 193 -7.66 4.36 7.47
C LEU A 193 -7.76 2.90 7.01
N PHE A 194 -6.96 2.02 7.62
CA PHE A 194 -6.89 0.61 7.23
C PHE A 194 -8.17 -0.16 7.58
N ALA A 195 -8.76 0.08 8.76
CA ALA A 195 -10.00 -0.56 9.18
C ALA A 195 -11.23 -0.05 8.40
N ARG A 196 -11.16 1.15 7.82
CA ARG A 196 -12.24 1.72 6.99
C ARG A 196 -12.19 1.28 5.55
N ASN A 197 -11.00 0.98 5.04
CA ASN A 197 -10.84 0.62 3.64
C ASN A 197 -11.28 -0.81 3.33
N GLU A 198 -11.72 -1.01 2.09
CA GLU A 198 -11.95 -2.33 1.51
C GLU A 198 -10.68 -3.17 1.59
N ARG A 199 -10.82 -4.43 2.02
CA ARG A 199 -9.70 -5.35 2.26
C ARG A 199 -10.12 -6.81 2.21
N LEU A 200 -9.13 -7.70 2.15
CA LEU A 200 -9.23 -9.16 2.16
C LEU A 200 -8.40 -9.74 3.32
#